data_AF-A0A960AEQ5-F1
#
_entry.id   AF-A0A960AEQ5-F1
#
_cell.length_a   1.000
_cell.length_b   1.000
_cell.length_c   1.000
_cell.angle_alpha   90.00
_cell.angle_beta   90.00
_cell.angle_gamma   90.00
#
_symmetry.space_group_name_H-M   'P 1'
#
loop_
_entity.id
_entity.type
_entity.pdbx_description
1 polymer ?
#
loop_
_entity_poly.entity_id
_entity_poly.type
_entity_poly.pdbx_seq_one_letter_code
_entity_poly.pdbx_strand_id
1 'polypeptide(L)'
;MGKSSVSKLVPKVPGVPGASRRQQYSASTKRALVDVAEELFTQAGYAATSLDAIVAGARVTKGALYHHFSGKQALFEAVFERVEDDASRAIQRALKGHRDPWEKATAGLRAFLAVVQEPRYRRIVIQEGPSVLGYERFR
;
A
#
# COMPACT_ATOMS: atom_id res chain seq x y z
N MET A 1 26.38 -41.21 1.97
CA MET A 1 26.70 -39.99 1.22
C MET A 1 25.47 -39.09 1.19
N GLY A 2 25.47 -38.04 2.02
CA GLY A 2 24.32 -37.15 2.24
C GLY A 2 24.23 -36.05 1.19
N LYS A 3 22.99 -35.77 0.76
CA LYS A 3 22.67 -34.67 -0.15
C LYS A 3 22.82 -33.34 0.59
N SER A 4 23.66 -32.47 0.00
CA SER A 4 24.02 -31.16 0.51
C SER A 4 22.84 -30.20 0.50
N SER A 5 22.73 -29.46 1.61
CA SER A 5 21.80 -28.39 1.90
C SER A 5 21.87 -27.24 0.89
N VAL A 6 20.75 -26.94 0.24
CA VAL A 6 20.48 -25.63 -0.35
C VAL A 6 19.30 -25.03 0.41
N SER A 7 19.56 -24.57 1.63
CA SER A 7 18.59 -23.84 2.44
C SER A 7 19.34 -22.78 3.22
N LYS A 8 19.48 -21.59 2.62
CA LYS A 8 19.90 -20.34 3.26
C LYS A 8 19.88 -19.24 2.21
N LEU A 9 18.75 -18.54 2.07
CA LEU A 9 18.66 -17.19 1.48
C LEU A 9 17.26 -16.62 1.82
N VAL A 10 17.02 -16.32 3.10
CA VAL A 10 15.93 -15.41 3.51
C VAL A 10 16.59 -14.29 4.33
N PRO A 11 16.42 -13.00 3.97
CA PRO A 11 16.98 -11.89 4.73
C PRO A 11 16.30 -11.77 6.10
N LYS A 12 17.09 -11.61 7.15
CA LYS A 12 16.63 -11.38 8.53
C LYS A 12 16.34 -9.88 8.71
N VAL A 13 15.06 -9.50 8.79
CA VAL A 13 14.64 -8.13 9.11
C VAL A 13 14.66 -7.95 10.65
N PRO A 14 15.22 -6.84 11.19
CA PRO A 14 15.19 -6.56 12.63
C PRO A 14 13.75 -6.34 13.14
N GLY A 15 13.34 -7.11 14.15
CA GLY A 15 12.00 -7.04 14.73
C GLY A 15 11.85 -5.99 15.83
N VAL A 16 10.68 -5.36 15.91
CA VAL A 16 10.26 -4.46 16.99
C VAL A 16 10.10 -5.26 18.31
N PRO A 17 10.59 -4.77 19.48
CA PRO A 17 10.48 -5.49 20.75
C PRO A 17 9.02 -5.73 21.16
N GLY A 18 8.64 -7.00 21.43
CA GLY A 18 7.35 -7.39 22.01
C GLY A 18 6.39 -8.19 21.13
N ALA A 19 6.61 -8.27 19.81
CA ALA A 19 5.77 -9.07 18.91
C ALA A 19 6.26 -10.52 18.81
N SER A 20 5.35 -11.50 18.94
CA SER A 20 5.65 -12.91 18.69
C SER A 20 6.13 -13.14 17.24
N ARG A 21 6.97 -14.16 16.99
CA ARG A 21 7.43 -14.50 15.62
C ARG A 21 6.27 -14.65 14.62
N ARG A 22 5.14 -15.18 15.09
CA ARG A 22 3.90 -15.31 14.31
C ARG A 22 3.31 -13.95 13.92
N GLN A 23 3.26 -13.00 14.85
CA GLN A 23 2.78 -11.64 14.56
C GLN A 23 3.72 -10.89 13.61
N GLN A 24 5.03 -11.05 13.75
CA GLN A 24 6.01 -10.45 12.84
C GLN A 24 5.86 -11.00 11.41
N TYR A 25 5.73 -12.32 11.25
CA TYR A 25 5.51 -12.95 9.95
C TYR A 25 4.15 -12.58 9.32
N SER A 26 3.12 -12.49 10.14
CA SER A 26 1.79 -12.02 9.75
C SER A 26 1.84 -10.57 9.23
N ALA A 27 2.52 -9.67 9.95
CA ALA A 27 2.70 -8.28 9.54
C ALA A 27 3.55 -8.15 8.25
N SER A 28 4.63 -8.93 8.12
CA SER A 28 5.45 -8.93 6.90
C SER A 28 4.69 -9.45 5.68
N THR A 29 3.83 -10.46 5.87
CA THR A 29 2.97 -11.00 4.82
C THR A 29 1.94 -9.97 4.36
N LYS A 30 1.23 -9.33 5.31
CA LYS A 30 0.29 -8.25 5.00
C LYS A 30 0.98 -7.13 4.22
N ARG A 31 2.17 -6.71 4.65
CA ARG A 31 2.94 -5.66 3.97
C ARG A 31 3.31 -6.07 2.54
N ALA A 32 3.87 -7.26 2.34
CA ALA A 32 4.24 -7.75 1.01
C ALA A 32 3.05 -7.81 0.03
N LEU A 33 1.88 -8.21 0.53
CA LEU A 33 0.65 -8.21 -0.27
C LEU A 33 0.24 -6.80 -0.68
N VAL A 34 0.27 -5.83 0.23
CA VAL A 34 -0.08 -4.43 -0.07
C VAL A 34 0.95 -3.79 -1.00
N ASP A 35 2.24 -4.05 -0.81
CA ASP A 35 3.33 -3.56 -1.67
C ASP A 35 3.11 -3.97 -3.13
N VAL A 36 2.93 -5.27 -3.36
CA VAL A 36 2.73 -5.82 -4.72
C VAL A 36 1.37 -5.41 -5.31
N ALA A 37 0.32 -5.36 -4.49
CA ALA A 37 -0.98 -4.93 -4.93
C ALA A 37 -0.98 -3.46 -5.38
N GLU A 38 -0.32 -2.56 -4.65
CA GLU A 38 -0.19 -1.16 -5.07
C GLU A 38 0.50 -1.03 -6.42
N GLU A 39 1.61 -1.75 -6.60
CA GLU A 39 2.35 -1.72 -7.87
C GLU A 39 1.46 -2.17 -9.03
N LEU A 40 0.82 -3.35 -8.90
CA LEU A 40 -0.02 -3.91 -9.96
C LEU A 40 -1.28 -3.06 -10.21
N PHE A 41 -1.95 -2.59 -9.17
CA PHE A 41 -3.12 -1.70 -9.35
C PHE A 41 -2.74 -0.36 -9.96
N THR A 42 -1.54 0.17 -9.66
CA THR A 42 -1.04 1.41 -10.28
C THR A 42 -0.73 1.21 -11.76
N GLN A 43 -0.13 0.08 -12.13
CA GLN A 43 0.31 -0.20 -13.50
C GLN A 43 -0.83 -0.68 -14.40
N ALA A 44 -1.64 -1.63 -13.94
CA ALA A 44 -2.64 -2.33 -14.73
C ALA A 44 -4.10 -1.94 -14.37
N GLY A 45 -4.31 -1.25 -13.24
CA GLY A 45 -5.63 -0.96 -12.73
C GLY A 45 -6.24 -2.10 -11.91
N TYR A 46 -7.36 -1.80 -11.25
CA TYR A 46 -8.04 -2.78 -10.40
C TYR A 46 -8.53 -3.95 -11.24
N ALA A 47 -9.34 -3.70 -12.29
CA ALA A 47 -10.00 -4.75 -13.06
C ALA A 47 -9.04 -5.80 -13.64
N ALA A 48 -7.91 -5.37 -14.22
CA ALA A 48 -6.94 -6.25 -14.87
C ALA A 48 -6.01 -7.01 -13.91
N THR A 49 -5.98 -6.65 -12.62
CA THR A 49 -5.10 -7.29 -11.64
C THR A 49 -5.78 -8.49 -10.98
N SER A 50 -5.16 -9.68 -11.03
CA SER A 50 -5.68 -10.89 -10.37
C SER A 50 -5.06 -11.11 -8.99
N LEU A 51 -5.79 -11.77 -8.07
CA LEU A 51 -5.23 -12.19 -6.78
C LEU A 51 -4.05 -13.16 -6.96
N ASP A 52 -4.07 -13.96 -8.03
CA ASP A 52 -3.03 -14.92 -8.38
C ASP A 52 -1.71 -14.21 -8.72
N ALA A 53 -1.78 -13.14 -9.51
CA ALA A 53 -0.62 -12.31 -9.83
C ALA A 53 -0.05 -11.65 -8.55
N ILE A 54 -0.92 -11.16 -7.67
CA ILE A 54 -0.49 -10.53 -6.41
C ILE A 54 0.22 -11.54 -5.50
N VAL A 55 -0.38 -12.70 -5.23
CA VAL A 55 0.24 -13.69 -4.33
C VAL A 55 1.53 -14.27 -4.91
N ALA A 56 1.60 -14.43 -6.23
CA ALA A 56 2.84 -14.81 -6.92
C ALA A 56 3.93 -13.76 -6.74
N GLY A 57 3.62 -12.48 -6.97
CA GLY A 57 4.58 -11.38 -6.78
C GLY A 57 5.02 -11.23 -5.32
N ALA A 58 4.09 -11.38 -4.37
CA ALA A 58 4.37 -11.32 -2.94
C ALA A 58 5.06 -12.59 -2.39
N ARG A 59 5.16 -13.65 -3.19
CA ARG A 59 5.72 -14.97 -2.83
C ARG A 59 5.01 -15.61 -1.62
N VAL A 60 3.68 -15.51 -1.60
CA VAL A 60 2.83 -16.09 -0.56
C VAL A 60 1.72 -16.94 -1.17
N THR A 61 0.97 -17.66 -0.34
CA THR A 61 -0.16 -18.48 -0.80
C THR A 61 -1.46 -17.67 -0.84
N LYS A 62 -2.46 -18.14 -1.60
CA LYS A 62 -3.83 -17.60 -1.54
C LYS A 62 -4.41 -17.68 -0.13
N GLY A 63 -4.17 -18.78 0.58
CA GLY A 63 -4.62 -18.93 1.96
C GLY A 63 -4.05 -17.85 2.90
N ALA A 64 -2.78 -17.48 2.71
CA ALA A 64 -2.18 -16.38 3.45
C ALA A 64 -2.84 -15.03 3.11
N LEU A 65 -3.18 -14.78 1.84
CA LEU A 65 -3.94 -13.58 1.46
C LEU A 65 -5.31 -13.56 2.15
N TYR A 66 -6.08 -14.65 2.07
CA TYR A 66 -7.42 -14.72 2.66
C TYR A 66 -7.43 -14.65 4.19
N HIS A 67 -6.32 -15.00 4.84
CA HIS A 67 -6.15 -14.76 6.28
C HIS A 67 -6.08 -13.25 6.62
N HIS A 68 -5.66 -12.40 5.70
CA HIS A 68 -5.51 -10.95 5.92
C HIS A 68 -6.60 -10.10 5.28
N PHE A 69 -7.13 -10.53 4.15
CA PHE A 69 -8.08 -9.76 3.35
C PHE A 69 -9.22 -10.68 2.89
N SER A 70 -10.47 -10.23 3.06
CA SER A 70 -11.65 -10.98 2.60
C SER A 70 -11.72 -11.14 1.08
N GLY A 71 -10.93 -10.36 0.33
CA GLY A 71 -10.79 -10.49 -1.11
C GLY A 71 -10.04 -9.31 -1.72
N LYS A 72 -10.11 -9.23 -3.05
CA LYS A 72 -9.42 -8.20 -3.85
C LYS A 72 -9.84 -6.77 -3.50
N GLN A 73 -11.12 -6.55 -3.23
CA GLN A 73 -11.64 -5.23 -2.84
C GLN A 73 -11.07 -4.79 -1.49
N ALA A 74 -11.05 -5.67 -0.48
CA ALA A 74 -10.46 -5.35 0.83
C ALA A 74 -8.94 -5.10 0.77
N LEU A 75 -8.24 -5.80 -0.13
CA LEU A 75 -6.83 -5.53 -0.40
C LEU A 75 -6.63 -4.18 -1.12
N PHE A 76 -7.50 -3.85 -2.08
CA PHE A 76 -7.51 -2.54 -2.72
C PHE A 76 -7.80 -1.41 -1.72
N GLU A 77 -8.76 -1.60 -0.80
CA GLU A 77 -9.04 -0.62 0.26
C GLU A 77 -7.79 -0.35 1.11
N ALA A 78 -7.04 -1.38 1.49
CA ALA A 78 -5.79 -1.18 2.23
C ALA A 78 -4.70 -0.45 1.43
N VAL A 79 -4.65 -0.66 0.11
CA VAL A 79 -3.76 0.11 -0.79
C VAL A 79 -4.22 1.57 -0.88
N PHE A 80 -5.51 1.80 -1.08
CA PHE A 80 -6.12 3.12 -1.14
C PHE A 80 -5.83 3.92 0.12
N GLU A 81 -6.09 3.34 1.30
CA GLU A 81 -5.82 3.97 2.60
C GLU A 81 -4.34 4.33 2.73
N ARG A 82 -3.42 3.45 2.32
CA ARG A 82 -1.98 3.74 2.34
C ARG A 82 -1.61 4.94 1.47
N VAL A 83 -2.17 5.02 0.26
CA VAL A 83 -1.89 6.09 -0.70
C VAL A 83 -2.44 7.43 -0.20
N GLU A 84 -3.65 7.45 0.35
CA GLU A 84 -4.25 8.62 1.00
C GLU A 84 -3.42 9.10 2.20
N ASP A 85 -3.00 8.17 3.05
CA ASP A 85 -2.17 8.44 4.21
C ASP A 85 -0.80 9.05 3.84
N ASP A 86 -0.16 8.51 2.79
CA ASP A 86 1.09 9.04 2.26
C ASP A 86 0.93 10.47 1.73
N ALA A 87 -0.14 10.72 0.98
CA ALA A 87 -0.51 12.03 0.47
C ALA A 87 -0.76 13.04 1.60
N SER A 88 -1.58 12.65 2.58
CA SER A 88 -1.86 13.46 3.77
C SER A 88 -0.57 13.81 4.51
N ARG A 89 0.32 12.83 4.74
CA ARG A 89 1.64 13.07 5.36
C ARG A 89 2.50 14.02 4.54
N ALA A 90 2.50 13.91 3.20
CA ALA A 90 3.27 14.80 2.33
C ALA A 90 2.78 16.25 2.42
N ILE A 91 1.46 16.47 2.36
CA ILE A 91 0.84 17.79 2.49
C ILE A 91 1.13 18.36 3.89
N GLN A 92 0.93 17.58 4.95
CA GLN A 92 1.22 18.03 6.32
C GLN A 92 2.70 18.42 6.51
N ARG A 93 3.64 17.71 5.88
CA ARG A 93 5.05 18.09 5.91
C ARG A 93 5.31 19.42 5.22
N ALA A 94 4.68 19.68 4.08
CA ALA A 94 4.82 20.96 3.38
C ALA A 94 4.30 22.14 4.21
N LEU A 95 3.27 21.93 5.03
CA LEU A 95 2.69 22.98 5.88
C LEU A 95 3.56 23.35 7.09
N LYS A 96 4.34 22.41 7.64
CA LYS A 96 5.10 22.60 8.90
C LYS A 96 6.19 23.68 8.82
N GLY A 97 6.65 24.04 7.62
CA GLY A 97 7.72 25.03 7.41
C GLY A 97 7.28 26.50 7.48
N HIS A 98 5.98 26.76 7.45
CA HIS A 98 5.44 28.12 7.29
C HIS A 98 4.73 28.59 8.56
N ARG A 99 4.87 29.88 8.90
CA ARG A 99 4.14 30.51 10.01
C ARG A 99 3.01 31.41 9.53
N ASP A 100 3.24 32.10 8.42
CA ASP A 100 2.24 32.96 7.78
C ASP A 100 1.08 32.12 7.18
N PRO A 101 -0.19 32.48 7.44
CA PRO A 101 -1.34 31.73 6.91
C PRO A 101 -1.42 31.68 5.39
N TRP A 102 -1.02 32.74 4.68
CA TRP A 102 -1.05 32.80 3.22
C TRP A 102 0.03 31.91 2.60
N GLU A 103 1.23 31.91 3.19
CA GLU A 103 2.29 30.97 2.81
C GLU A 103 1.86 29.52 3.06
N LYS A 104 1.24 29.22 4.21
CA LYS A 104 0.70 27.88 4.49
C LYS A 104 -0.33 27.45 3.45
N ALA A 105 -1.28 28.32 3.11
CA ALA A 105 -2.30 28.02 2.10
C ALA A 105 -1.66 27.73 0.73
N THR A 106 -0.70 28.57 0.32
CA THR A 106 0.02 28.41 -0.96
C THR A 106 0.86 27.13 -0.99
N ALA A 107 1.57 26.82 0.09
CA ALA A 107 2.36 25.60 0.23
C ALA A 107 1.47 24.34 0.22
N GLY A 108 0.35 24.39 0.95
CA GLY A 108 -0.64 23.31 0.97
C GLY A 108 -1.23 23.04 -0.40
N LEU A 109 -1.66 24.08 -1.13
CA LEU A 109 -2.19 23.96 -2.49
C LEU A 109 -1.14 23.38 -3.45
N ARG A 110 0.11 23.86 -3.38
CA ARG A 110 1.20 23.34 -4.22
C ARG A 110 1.48 21.87 -3.92
N ALA A 111 1.50 21.48 -2.65
CA ALA A 111 1.70 20.08 -2.25
C ALA A 111 0.55 19.19 -2.70
N PHE A 112 -0.70 19.65 -2.56
CA PHE A 112 -1.88 18.94 -3.06
C PHE A 112 -1.82 18.75 -4.58
N LEU A 113 -1.51 19.81 -5.33
CA LEU A 113 -1.36 19.74 -6.79
C LEU A 113 -0.23 18.80 -7.21
N ALA A 114 0.85 18.71 -6.44
CA ALA A 114 1.90 17.73 -6.70
C ALA A 114 1.41 16.30 -6.48
N VAL A 115 0.72 16.04 -5.37
CA VAL A 115 0.15 14.72 -5.03
C VAL A 115 -0.80 14.22 -6.12
N VAL A 116 -1.77 15.04 -6.57
CA VAL A 116 -2.76 14.60 -7.56
C VAL A 116 -2.17 14.33 -8.94
N GLN A 117 -0.96 14.83 -9.20
CA GLN A 117 -0.20 14.53 -10.42
C GLN A 117 0.62 13.23 -10.32
N GLU A 118 0.80 12.67 -9.12
CA GLU A 118 1.48 11.39 -8.96
C GLU A 118 0.68 10.27 -9.64
N PRO A 119 1.28 9.45 -10.54
CA PRO A 119 0.58 8.40 -11.26
C PRO A 119 -0.15 7.42 -10.33
N ARG A 120 0.47 7.06 -9.19
CA ARG A 120 -0.13 6.18 -8.17
C ARG A 120 -1.39 6.78 -7.56
N TYR A 121 -1.35 8.05 -7.15
CA TYR A 121 -2.48 8.72 -6.51
C TYR A 121 -3.62 8.91 -7.51
N ARG A 122 -3.29 9.37 -8.71
CA ARG A 122 -4.26 9.53 -9.79
C ARG A 122 -4.95 8.22 -10.14
N ARG A 123 -4.20 7.10 -10.22
CA ARG A 123 -4.79 5.80 -10.58
C ARG A 123 -5.63 5.24 -9.44
N ILE A 124 -5.05 5.10 -8.25
CA ILE A 124 -5.69 4.42 -7.13
C ILE A 124 -6.84 5.25 -6.56
N VAL A 125 -6.59 6.52 -6.26
CA VAL A 125 -7.57 7.35 -5.55
C VAL A 125 -8.58 7.93 -6.53
N ILE A 126 -8.12 8.64 -7.56
CA ILE A 126 -9.03 9.43 -8.42
C ILE A 126 -9.79 8.57 -9.43
N GLN A 127 -9.13 7.60 -10.07
CA GLN A 127 -9.74 6.80 -11.15
C GLN A 127 -10.46 5.56 -10.64
N GLU A 128 -9.79 4.75 -9.80
CA GLU A 128 -10.29 3.44 -9.38
C GLU A 128 -11.07 3.52 -8.05
N GLY A 129 -10.72 4.45 -7.16
CA GLY A 129 -11.35 4.61 -5.85
C GLY A 129 -12.88 4.66 -5.90
N PRO A 130 -13.50 5.58 -6.67
CA PRO A 130 -14.94 5.70 -6.74
C PRO A 130 -15.65 4.47 -7.29
N SER A 131 -15.03 3.76 -8.25
CA SER A 131 -15.63 2.59 -8.90
C SER A 131 -15.50 1.32 -8.06
N VAL A 132 -14.43 1.17 -7.29
CA VAL A 132 -14.15 -0.02 -6.48
C VAL A 132 -14.73 0.07 -5.07
N LEU A 133 -14.70 1.25 -4.45
CA LEU A 133 -15.15 1.45 -3.07
C LEU A 133 -16.55 2.08 -2.96
N GLY A 134 -17.10 2.57 -4.08
CA GLY A 134 -18.40 3.23 -4.14
C GLY A 134 -18.34 4.71 -3.73
N TYR A 135 -19.33 5.48 -4.19
CA TYR A 135 -19.40 6.93 -3.98
C TYR A 135 -19.79 7.36 -2.56
N GLU A 136 -20.38 6.47 -1.75
CA GLU A 136 -20.85 6.83 -0.40
C GLU A 136 -19.71 7.16 0.58
N ARG A 137 -18.48 6.70 0.29
CA ARG A 137 -17.30 6.97 1.10
C ARG A 137 -16.40 8.09 0.57
N PHE A 138 -16.72 8.65 -0.60
CA PHE A 138 -16.03 9.79 -1.23
C PHE A 138 -16.65 11.15 -0.89
N ARG A 139 -17.71 11.17 -0.06
CA ARG A 139 -18.47 12.37 0.32
C ARG A 139 -17.99 12.99 1.62
#